data_AF-A0A529UL85-F1
#
_entry.id   AF-A0A529UL85-F1
#
_cell.length_a   1.000
_cell.length_b   1.000
_cell.length_c   1.000
_cell.angle_alpha   90.00
_cell.angle_beta   90.00
_cell.angle_gamma   90.00
#
_symmetry.space_group_name_H-M   'P 1'
#
loop_
_entity.id
_entity.type
_entity.pdbx_description
1 polymer ?
#
loop_
_entity_poly.entity_id
_entity_poly.type
_entity_poly.pdbx_seq_one_letter_code
_entity_poly.pdbx_strand_id
1 'polypeptide(L)'
;MNVTTRKRQVGENAKKTRPDGMPVGIPFTKDNQPDGRGRPKGLRNSKTILTELLQIVEKVTGADGIVQEVDQLEMMWAKQVAQAKRGDSYSLERILNRVLVGRPPLQ
;
A
#
# COMPACT_ATOMS: atom_id res chain seq x y z
N MET A 1 10.06 22.79 58.96
CA MET A 1 9.48 23.01 57.61
C MET A 1 8.79 21.73 57.19
N ASN A 2 7.46 21.70 57.14
CA ASN A 2 6.71 20.49 56.80
C ASN A 2 6.32 20.52 55.32
N VAL A 3 6.86 19.58 54.53
CA VAL A 3 6.52 19.43 53.12
C VAL A 3 5.29 18.52 53.02
N THR A 4 4.14 19.12 52.74
CA THR A 4 2.88 18.39 52.47
C THR A 4 2.92 17.82 51.06
N THR A 5 3.21 16.53 50.92
CA THR A 5 3.12 15.83 49.64
C THR A 5 1.65 15.63 49.26
N ARG A 6 1.15 16.42 48.30
CA ARG A 6 -0.19 16.18 47.72
C ARG A 6 -0.19 14.86 46.95
N LYS A 7 -0.77 13.80 47.53
CA LYS A 7 -1.17 12.61 46.78
C LYS A 7 -2.18 13.03 45.72
N ARG A 8 -1.83 12.92 44.44
CA ARG A 8 -2.80 12.99 43.34
C ARG A 8 -3.78 11.84 43.52
N GLN A 9 -5.05 12.14 43.77
CA GLN A 9 -6.13 11.17 43.58
C GLN A 9 -6.15 10.81 42.09
N VAL A 10 -5.76 9.57 41.77
CA VAL A 10 -5.99 8.99 40.45
C VAL A 10 -7.48 8.68 40.43
N GLY A 11 -8.24 9.50 39.71
CA GLY A 11 -9.67 9.29 39.51
C GLY A 11 -9.93 7.90 38.95
N GLU A 12 -10.94 7.23 39.50
CA GLU A 12 -11.51 6.00 38.94
C GLU A 12 -11.88 6.25 37.48
N ASN A 13 -11.05 5.73 36.56
CA ASN A 13 -11.39 5.70 35.15
C ASN A 13 -12.52 4.70 34.97
N ALA A 14 -13.75 5.21 34.94
CA ALA A 14 -14.90 4.48 34.43
C ALA A 14 -14.50 3.79 33.11
N LYS A 15 -14.54 2.46 33.11
CA LYS A 15 -14.27 1.61 31.94
C LYS A 15 -15.23 2.02 30.82
N LYS A 16 -14.81 2.94 29.95
CA LYS A 16 -15.53 3.21 28.70
C LYS A 16 -15.38 1.96 27.85
N THR A 17 -16.47 1.23 27.64
CA THR A 17 -16.54 0.17 26.65
C THR A 17 -16.89 0.77 25.29
N ARG A 18 -16.24 0.28 24.25
CA ARG A 18 -16.58 0.54 22.86
C ARG A 18 -17.98 -0.06 22.58
N PRO A 19 -18.70 0.41 21.54
CA PRO A 19 -20.03 -0.11 21.18
C PRO A 19 -20.05 -1.61 20.80
N ASP A 20 -18.89 -2.21 20.58
CA ASP A 20 -18.67 -3.66 20.38
C ASP A 20 -18.40 -4.43 21.69
N GLY A 21 -18.48 -3.76 22.85
CA GLY A 21 -18.22 -4.34 24.17
C GLY A 21 -16.74 -4.37 24.59
N MET A 22 -15.81 -3.89 23.75
CA MET A 22 -14.38 -3.95 24.04
C MET A 22 -13.93 -2.80 24.97
N PRO A 23 -13.03 -3.01 25.94
CA PRO A 23 -12.56 -1.93 26.81
C PRO A 23 -11.76 -0.88 26.02
N VAL A 24 -12.12 0.39 26.13
CA VAL A 24 -11.33 1.51 25.58
C VAL A 24 -10.14 1.77 26.51
N GLY A 25 -8.93 1.77 25.96
CA GLY A 25 -7.73 2.20 26.69
C GLY A 25 -6.95 1.09 27.41
N ILE A 26 -7.08 -0.17 26.99
CA ILE A 26 -6.16 -1.22 27.46
C ILE A 26 -4.74 -0.85 27.02
N PRO A 27 -3.76 -0.72 27.94
CA PRO A 27 -2.38 -0.50 27.58
C PRO A 27 -1.89 -1.63 26.67
N PHE A 28 -1.16 -1.28 25.61
CA PHE A 28 -0.53 -2.28 24.74
C PHE A 28 0.55 -3.02 25.54
N THR A 29 0.20 -4.20 26.07
CA THR A 29 1.11 -5.10 26.78
C THR A 29 1.28 -6.40 25.98
N LYS A 30 2.35 -7.14 26.24
CA LYS A 30 2.55 -8.48 25.66
C LYS A 30 1.44 -9.46 26.06
N ASP A 31 0.83 -9.24 27.23
CA ASP A 31 -0.21 -10.10 27.81
C ASP A 31 -1.60 -9.86 27.20
N ASN A 32 -1.82 -8.72 26.56
CA ASN A 32 -3.09 -8.35 25.91
C ASN A 32 -3.02 -8.47 24.37
N GLN A 33 -2.20 -9.40 23.89
CA GLN A 33 -2.05 -9.69 22.47
C GLN A 33 -2.95 -10.89 22.09
N PRO A 34 -3.77 -10.83 21.01
CA PRO A 34 -4.48 -11.99 20.51
C PRO A 34 -3.56 -13.19 20.27
N ASP A 35 -4.05 -14.38 20.57
CA ASP A 35 -3.36 -15.63 20.29
C ASP A 35 -3.11 -15.78 18.78
N GLY A 36 -1.92 -16.26 18.42
CA GLY A 36 -1.50 -16.40 17.01
C GLY A 36 -0.89 -15.14 16.38
N ARG A 37 -0.44 -14.16 17.17
CA ARG A 37 0.37 -13.05 16.64
C ARG A 37 1.69 -13.54 16.04
N GLY A 38 1.97 -13.05 14.83
CA GLY A 38 3.18 -13.36 14.09
C GLY A 38 2.86 -14.09 12.79
N ARG A 39 3.82 -14.05 11.87
CA ARG A 39 3.73 -14.80 10.62
C ARG A 39 3.75 -16.31 10.95
N PRO A 40 2.88 -17.15 10.35
CA PRO A 40 2.91 -18.57 10.64
C PRO A 40 4.29 -19.14 10.31
N LYS A 41 4.84 -19.92 11.25
CA LYS A 41 6.17 -20.54 11.09
C LYS A 41 6.14 -21.46 9.88
N GLY A 42 7.14 -21.35 9.00
CA GLY A 42 7.25 -22.14 7.77
C GLY A 42 6.78 -21.46 6.50
N LEU A 43 6.14 -20.27 6.55
CA LEU A 43 5.88 -19.52 5.31
C LEU A 43 7.18 -18.95 4.73
N ARG A 44 7.42 -19.22 3.44
CA ARG A 44 8.56 -18.68 2.67
C ARG A 44 8.56 -17.16 2.67
N ASN A 45 9.69 -16.50 2.93
CA ASN A 45 9.80 -15.04 2.98
C ASN A 45 9.19 -14.39 1.72
N SER A 46 8.35 -13.36 1.89
CA SER A 46 7.72 -12.63 0.79
C SER A 46 8.74 -12.06 -0.19
N LYS A 47 9.89 -11.60 0.30
CA LYS A 47 10.99 -11.14 -0.54
C LYS A 47 11.48 -12.24 -1.46
N THR A 48 11.67 -13.46 -0.95
CA THR A 48 12.11 -14.61 -1.75
C THR A 48 11.10 -14.99 -2.82
N ILE A 49 9.80 -15.02 -2.47
CA ILE A 49 8.73 -15.31 -3.44
C ILE A 49 8.73 -14.28 -4.56
N LEU A 50 8.83 -13.00 -4.24
CA LEU A 50 8.87 -11.93 -5.23
C LEU A 50 10.10 -12.03 -6.13
N THR A 51 11.28 -12.31 -5.57
CA THR A 51 12.50 -12.48 -6.37
C THR A 51 12.36 -13.63 -7.36
N GLU A 52 11.75 -14.75 -6.96
CA GLU A 52 11.54 -15.89 -7.87
C GLU A 52 10.55 -15.58 -8.98
N LEU A 53 9.46 -14.90 -8.67
CA LEU A 53 8.48 -14.48 -9.68
C LEU A 53 9.08 -13.48 -10.68
N LEU A 54 9.94 -12.59 -10.21
CA LEU A 54 10.67 -11.61 -11.02
C LEU A 54 11.87 -12.21 -11.77
N GLN A 55 12.14 -13.51 -11.66
CA GLN A 55 13.18 -14.19 -12.44
C GLN A 55 12.59 -15.02 -13.58
N ILE A 56 11.27 -15.04 -13.72
CA ILE A 56 10.59 -15.76 -14.78
C ILE A 56 10.84 -15.04 -16.11
N VAL A 57 11.50 -15.74 -17.03
CA VAL A 57 11.75 -15.27 -18.38
C VAL A 57 10.61 -15.76 -19.28
N GLU A 58 9.97 -14.83 -19.99
CA GLU A 58 8.95 -15.16 -20.99
C GLU A 58 9.45 -14.84 -22.40
N LYS A 59 9.07 -15.68 -23.37
CA LYS A 59 9.36 -15.44 -24.78
C LYS A 59 8.25 -14.58 -25.36
N VAL A 60 8.58 -13.34 -25.71
CA VAL A 60 7.66 -12.39 -26.31
C VAL A 60 8.06 -12.17 -27.75
N THR A 61 7.10 -12.20 -28.67
CA THR A 61 7.36 -11.84 -30.06
C THR A 61 7.11 -10.34 -30.24
N GLY A 62 8.13 -9.62 -30.67
CA GLY A 62 8.06 -8.19 -30.95
C GLY A 62 7.25 -7.89 -32.22
N ALA A 63 6.93 -6.62 -32.43
CA ALA A 63 6.21 -6.16 -33.63
C ALA A 63 7.03 -6.32 -34.93
N ASP A 64 8.34 -6.45 -34.79
CA ASP A 64 9.33 -6.79 -35.81
C ASP A 64 9.37 -8.30 -36.14
N GLY A 65 8.57 -9.12 -35.45
CA GLY A 65 8.52 -10.57 -35.63
C GLY A 65 9.70 -11.30 -34.96
N ILE A 66 10.57 -10.59 -34.25
CA ILE A 66 11.71 -11.18 -33.54
C ILE A 66 11.24 -11.70 -32.19
N VAL A 67 11.60 -12.95 -31.86
CA VAL A 67 11.34 -13.53 -30.54
C VAL A 67 12.43 -13.08 -29.60
N GLN A 68 12.04 -12.35 -28.56
CA GLN A 68 12.94 -11.88 -27.51
C GLN A 68 12.57 -12.56 -26.19
N GLU A 69 13.60 -12.94 -25.42
CA GLU A 69 13.44 -13.38 -24.05
C GLU A 69 13.43 -12.15 -23.16
N VAL A 70 12.29 -11.91 -22.50
CA VAL A 70 12.05 -10.70 -21.70
C VAL A 70 11.78 -11.14 -20.27
N ASP A 71 12.42 -10.45 -19.33
CA ASP A 71 12.17 -10.68 -17.90
C ASP A 71 10.82 -10.06 -17.48
N GLN A 72 10.13 -10.67 -16.53
CA GLN A 72 8.89 -10.13 -15.96
C GLN A 72 9.06 -8.70 -15.43
N LEU A 73 10.25 -8.37 -14.90
CA LEU A 73 10.58 -7.02 -14.47
C LEU A 73 10.51 -6.01 -15.63
N GLU A 74 11.08 -6.36 -16.78
CA GLU A 74 11.06 -5.51 -17.97
C GLU A 74 9.63 -5.38 -18.53
N MET A 75 8.85 -6.46 -18.51
CA MET A 75 7.43 -6.41 -18.89
C MET A 75 6.61 -5.50 -17.99
N MET A 76 6.82 -5.56 -16.67
CA MET A 76 6.17 -4.66 -15.72
C MET A 76 6.55 -3.20 -15.97
N TRP A 77 7.83 -2.93 -16.18
CA TRP A 77 8.32 -1.59 -16.50
C TRP A 77 7.70 -1.07 -17.80
N ALA A 78 7.69 -1.87 -18.87
CA ALA A 78 7.09 -1.51 -20.14
C ALA A 78 5.60 -1.18 -20.00
N LYS A 79 4.85 -1.94 -19.19
CA LYS A 79 3.43 -1.65 -18.88
C LYS A 79 3.26 -0.31 -18.16
N GLN A 80 4.10 -0.01 -17.18
CA GLN A 80 4.06 1.28 -16.47
C GLN A 80 4.35 2.45 -17.40
N VAL A 81 5.39 2.34 -18.24
CA VAL A 81 5.74 3.34 -19.25
C VAL A 81 4.59 3.53 -20.26
N ALA A 82 3.99 2.43 -20.74
CA ALA A 82 2.86 2.51 -21.66
C ALA A 82 1.63 3.19 -21.03
N GLN A 83 1.35 2.92 -19.75
CA GLN A 83 0.27 3.57 -19.02
C GLN A 83 0.55 5.07 -18.83
N ALA A 84 1.78 5.45 -18.47
CA ALA A 84 2.18 6.85 -18.35
C ALA A 84 2.03 7.59 -19.68
N LYS A 85 2.56 7.04 -20.78
CA LYS A 85 2.42 7.63 -22.13
C LYS A 85 0.97 7.84 -22.54
N ARG A 86 0.07 6.90 -22.19
CA ARG A 86 -1.37 7.05 -22.46
C ARG A 86 -1.99 8.19 -21.65
N GLY A 87 -1.62 8.30 -20.38
CA GLY A 87 -2.05 9.40 -19.51
C GLY A 87 -1.58 10.76 -20.03
N ASP A 88 -0.30 10.86 -20.42
CA ASP A 88 0.28 12.07 -21.01
C ASP A 88 -0.43 12.46 -22.30
N SER A 89 -0.64 11.50 -23.21
CA SER A 89 -1.34 11.73 -24.48
C SER A 89 -2.76 12.25 -24.25
N TYR A 90 -3.51 11.63 -23.33
CA TYR A 90 -4.85 12.07 -22.97
C TYR A 90 -4.86 13.48 -22.36
N SER A 91 -3.89 13.78 -21.49
CA SER A 91 -3.78 15.11 -20.88
C SER A 91 -3.46 16.19 -21.92
N LEU A 92 -2.57 15.89 -22.87
CA LEU A 92 -2.18 16.77 -23.95
C LEU A 92 -3.35 17.03 -24.89
N GLU A 93 -4.10 15.99 -25.25
CA GLU A 93 -5.32 16.12 -26.05
C GLU A 93 -6.35 17.04 -25.35
N ARG A 94 -6.56 16.89 -24.04
CA ARG A 94 -7.43 17.79 -23.28
C ARG A 94 -6.96 19.23 -23.28
N ILE A 95 -5.66 19.47 -23.14
CA ILE A 95 -5.08 20.82 -23.16
C ILE A 95 -5.27 21.43 -24.55
N LEU A 96 -4.93 20.71 -25.61
CA LEU A 96 -5.10 21.19 -26.99
C LEU A 96 -6.56 21.46 -27.31
N ASN A 97 -7.48 20.56 -26.95
CA ASN A 97 -8.91 20.77 -27.13
C ASN A 97 -9.42 22.01 -26.36
N ARG A 98 -8.89 22.27 -25.17
CA ARG A 98 -9.24 23.47 -24.39
C ARG A 98 -8.71 24.74 -25.02
N VAL A 99 -7.43 24.76 -25.41
CA VAL A 99 -6.72 25.97 -25.87
C VAL A 99 -7.08 26.33 -27.30
N LEU A 100 -7.21 25.35 -28.19
CA LEU A 100 -7.42 25.58 -29.63
C LEU A 100 -8.89 25.58 -30.02
N VAL A 101 -9.73 24.78 -29.36
CA VAL A 101 -11.13 24.56 -29.79
C VAL A 101 -12.13 25.21 -28.82
N GLY A 102 -11.71 25.64 -27.63
CA GLY A 102 -12.57 26.27 -26.63
C GLY A 102 -13.68 25.36 -26.10
N ARG A 103 -13.59 24.04 -26.31
CA ARG A 103 -14.61 23.09 -25.86
C ARG A 103 -14.47 22.81 -24.35
N PRO A 104 -15.58 22.83 -23.59
CA PRO A 104 -15.57 22.40 -22.19
C PRO A 104 -15.26 20.89 -22.11
N PRO A 105 -14.72 20.40 -20.99
CA PRO A 105 -14.40 18.98 -20.85
C PRO A 105 -15.67 18.13 -20.91
N LEU A 106 -15.60 17.04 -21.69
CA LEU A 106 -16.63 15.99 -21.67
C LEU A 106 -16.67 15.39 -20.25
N GLN A 107 -17.85 15.45 -19.63
CA GLN A 107 -18.13 14.91 -18.30
C GLN A 107 -18.20 13.39 -18.32
#